data_AF-A0A7W8T866-F1
#
_entry.id   AF-A0A7W8T866-F1
#
_cell.length_a   1.000
_cell.length_b   1.000
_cell.length_c   1.000
_cell.angle_alpha   90.00
_cell.angle_beta   90.00
_cell.angle_gamma   90.00
#
_symmetry.space_group_name_H-M   'P 1'
#
loop_
_entity.id
_entity.type
_entity.pdbx_description
1 polymer ?
#
loop_
_entity_poly.entity_id
_entity_poly.type
_entity_poly.pdbx_seq_one_letter_code
_entity_poly.pdbx_strand_id
1 'polypeptide(L)'
;MTNVEGSVTNLTQQLDGGSVGLVQQDATSKAITVARDLDGTTVDFGGTDGARSLSGVADGAIAAGSKEAVNGSQLYANSASVAAGLGGGSTVNADGTISAPSYSVGGTTVHSVGDAVTNLDDRVTQNTTDITKLQNQVGDVGTQLSGAVQYDRNGDGSVNFGSVTLGGGQSAGPVILTNVANGTSQYDAVNYGQLSALQDQVTDLNGQVKDLGSQVSNIQPVTPDVSSSDRNSEAVANAAMPGTGAGSTVVGANASAAAENAVAVGTNAAATGVNSTAIGTGSQAGNANSVALGQGSVTDRDNSVSVGSAGHERQITNVAAGTADTDAVNVGQMNSSVAQGVQQANNYTDQRINATNQAVNNLARNAYSGIAAATALTMIPEVDQGKKLSFGIAAATYNGYQAIALGGTARIKDNIKVKAGVGMSAGGTTAGIGASYQW
;
A
#
# COMPACT_ATOMS: atom_id res chain seq x y z
N MET A 1 35.01 -0.50 136.80
CA MET A 1 33.80 -0.48 135.95
C MET A 1 33.58 0.86 135.26
N THR A 2 33.93 2.00 135.88
CA THR A 2 33.79 3.36 135.31
C THR A 2 34.45 3.58 133.93
N ASN A 3 35.58 2.94 133.64
CA ASN A 3 36.26 3.12 132.33
C ASN A 3 35.54 2.40 131.16
N VAL A 4 34.86 1.28 131.41
CA VAL A 4 34.14 0.55 130.35
C VAL A 4 32.83 1.25 130.02
N GLU A 5 32.09 1.69 131.03
CA GLU A 5 30.85 2.46 130.86
C GLU A 5 31.11 3.78 130.11
N GLY A 6 32.21 4.47 130.44
CA GLY A 6 32.64 5.68 129.70
C GLY A 6 32.99 5.40 128.24
N SER A 7 33.75 4.33 127.95
CA SER A 7 34.10 3.95 126.58
C SER A 7 32.92 3.46 125.76
N VAL A 8 31.99 2.71 126.37
CA VAL A 8 30.74 2.28 125.70
C VAL A 8 29.86 3.49 125.42
N THR A 9 29.71 4.40 126.37
CA THR A 9 28.99 5.67 126.16
C THR A 9 29.60 6.48 125.03
N ASN A 10 30.93 6.54 124.96
CA ASN A 10 31.64 7.23 123.89
C ASN A 10 31.41 6.57 122.53
N LEU A 11 31.53 5.24 122.42
CA LEU A 11 31.25 4.50 121.19
C LEU A 11 29.79 4.64 120.74
N THR A 12 28.83 4.62 121.66
CA THR A 12 27.42 4.86 121.34
C THR A 12 27.21 6.27 120.82
N GLN A 13 27.77 7.28 121.49
CA GLN A 13 27.71 8.67 121.00
C GLN A 13 28.38 8.84 119.63
N GLN A 14 29.49 8.14 119.39
CA GLN A 14 30.18 8.13 118.09
C GLN A 14 29.37 7.41 117.02
N LEU A 15 28.70 6.31 117.34
CA LEU A 15 27.84 5.58 116.40
C LEU A 15 26.58 6.38 116.08
N ASP A 16 25.90 6.93 117.09
CA ASP A 16 24.72 7.78 116.95
C ASP A 16 25.05 9.06 116.17
N GLY A 17 26.24 9.61 116.41
CA GLY A 17 26.77 10.77 115.69
C GLY A 17 27.37 10.45 114.32
N GLY A 18 27.47 9.17 113.93
CA GLY A 18 28.05 8.73 112.66
C GLY A 18 29.55 9.04 112.50
N SER A 19 30.31 9.09 113.59
CA SER A 19 31.75 9.41 113.60
C SER A 19 32.67 8.19 113.73
N VAL A 20 32.13 6.96 113.71
CA VAL A 20 32.90 5.71 113.76
C VAL A 20 32.29 4.66 112.83
N GLY A 21 33.13 3.91 112.11
CA GLY A 21 32.71 2.86 111.15
C GLY A 21 33.08 3.17 109.69
N LEU A 22 32.57 2.38 108.75
CA LEU A 22 32.86 2.56 107.31
C LEU A 22 32.08 3.71 106.67
N VAL A 23 30.85 3.96 107.13
CA VAL A 23 30.05 5.10 106.68
C VAL A 23 30.07 6.14 107.78
N GLN A 24 30.60 7.32 107.47
CA GLN A 24 30.74 8.39 108.45
C GLN A 24 30.20 9.69 107.88
N GLN A 25 29.65 10.53 108.76
CA GLN A 25 29.24 11.88 108.43
C GLN A 25 30.19 12.89 109.07
N ASP A 26 30.74 13.78 108.26
CA ASP A 26 31.56 14.88 108.77
C ASP A 26 30.70 15.88 109.55
N ALA A 27 31.11 16.22 110.78
CA ALA A 27 30.29 17.05 111.67
C ALA A 27 30.10 18.49 111.17
N THR A 28 31.01 19.00 110.33
CA THR A 28 31.01 20.40 109.86
C THR A 28 30.34 20.53 108.50
N SER A 29 30.82 19.79 107.50
CA SER A 29 30.33 19.79 106.12
C SER A 29 29.07 18.95 105.93
N LYS A 30 28.75 18.06 106.87
CA LYS A 30 27.64 17.08 106.80
C LYS A 30 27.76 16.09 105.64
N ALA A 31 28.91 16.04 104.96
CA ALA A 31 29.18 15.09 103.91
C ALA A 31 29.20 13.67 104.47
N ILE A 32 28.45 12.77 103.84
CA ILE A 32 28.51 11.35 104.13
C ILE A 32 29.61 10.75 103.25
N THR A 33 30.54 10.06 103.88
CA THR A 33 31.65 9.39 103.21
C THR A 33 31.58 7.89 103.46
N VAL A 34 32.01 7.11 102.48
CA VAL A 34 32.03 5.64 102.54
C VAL A 34 33.47 5.19 102.37
N ALA A 35 34.02 4.57 103.42
CA ALA A 35 35.37 4.00 103.48
C ALA A 35 36.51 4.97 103.05
N ARG A 36 36.36 6.27 103.29
CA ARG A 36 37.28 7.33 102.79
C ARG A 36 38.77 7.15 103.14
N ASP A 37 39.06 6.47 104.25
CA ASP A 37 40.42 6.29 104.77
C ASP A 37 40.96 4.87 104.52
N LEU A 38 40.27 4.07 103.69
CA LEU A 38 40.66 2.72 103.31
C LEU A 38 40.82 2.64 101.79
N ASP A 39 41.70 1.75 101.33
CA ASP A 39 41.86 1.47 99.91
C ASP A 39 40.67 0.68 99.35
N GLY A 40 40.47 0.77 98.04
CA GLY A 40 39.41 0.08 97.30
C GLY A 40 38.83 0.98 96.22
N THR A 41 38.34 0.37 95.14
CA THR A 41 37.80 1.10 93.97
C THR A 41 36.34 0.77 93.70
N THR A 42 35.69 -0.02 94.56
CA THR A 42 34.33 -0.53 94.35
C THR A 42 33.51 -0.44 95.63
N VAL A 43 32.28 0.04 95.48
CA VAL A 43 31.21 -0.09 96.46
C VAL A 43 30.13 -0.93 95.81
N ASP A 44 29.87 -2.12 96.35
CA ASP A 44 28.84 -3.02 95.83
C ASP A 44 27.52 -2.85 96.61
N PHE A 45 26.46 -2.51 95.89
CA PHE A 45 25.10 -2.35 96.43
C PHE A 45 24.21 -3.58 96.20
N GLY A 46 24.76 -4.67 95.65
CA GLY A 46 24.08 -5.94 95.44
C GLY A 46 23.60 -6.60 96.74
N GLY A 47 22.52 -7.37 96.66
CA GLY A 47 21.97 -8.14 97.76
C GLY A 47 21.66 -9.58 97.36
N THR A 48 21.10 -10.35 98.30
CA THR A 48 20.63 -11.72 98.04
C THR A 48 19.55 -11.79 96.96
N ASP A 49 18.81 -10.69 96.77
CA ASP A 49 17.76 -10.55 95.76
C ASP A 49 18.26 -9.87 94.47
N GLY A 50 19.58 -9.67 94.32
CA GLY A 50 20.20 -9.06 93.14
C GLY A 50 20.49 -7.56 93.27
N ALA A 51 20.53 -6.88 92.12
CA ALA A 51 20.83 -5.45 92.04
C ALA A 51 19.73 -4.59 92.66
N ARG A 52 20.11 -3.47 93.29
CA ARG A 52 19.17 -2.53 93.93
C ARG A 52 19.01 -1.26 93.11
N SER A 53 17.84 -0.63 93.20
CA SER A 53 17.66 0.76 92.75
C SER A 53 18.29 1.71 93.75
N LEU A 54 19.09 2.66 93.26
CA LEU A 54 19.62 3.75 94.07
C LEU A 54 18.77 5.01 93.86
N SER A 55 17.80 5.22 94.75
CA SER A 55 16.90 6.38 94.72
C SER A 55 17.42 7.55 95.57
N GLY A 56 16.94 8.77 95.29
CA GLY A 56 17.33 9.97 96.04
C GLY A 56 18.64 10.61 95.57
N VAL A 57 19.16 10.19 94.41
CA VAL A 57 20.34 10.79 93.77
C VAL A 57 19.95 12.13 93.14
N ALA A 58 20.53 13.22 93.64
CA ALA A 58 20.40 14.54 93.05
C ALA A 58 21.04 14.60 91.65
N ASP A 59 20.68 15.59 90.84
CA ASP A 59 21.31 15.82 89.54
C ASP A 59 22.83 16.04 89.71
N GLY A 60 23.64 15.17 89.11
CA GLY A 60 25.09 15.30 89.13
C GLY A 60 25.59 16.31 88.09
N ALA A 61 26.73 16.95 88.34
CA ALA A 61 27.33 17.84 87.36
C ALA A 61 27.72 17.10 86.06
N ILE A 62 27.26 17.58 84.89
CA ILE A 62 27.63 17.04 83.58
C ILE A 62 28.79 17.87 83.01
N ALA A 63 30.02 17.40 83.26
CA ALA A 63 31.25 18.03 82.78
C ALA A 63 32.35 16.98 82.55
N ALA A 64 33.31 17.26 81.68
CA ALA A 64 34.35 16.31 81.23
C ALA A 64 35.21 15.67 82.35
N GLY A 65 35.22 16.25 83.55
CA GLY A 65 35.94 15.74 84.72
C GLY A 65 35.06 15.25 85.87
N SER A 66 33.72 15.30 85.73
CA SER A 66 32.80 14.98 86.81
C SER A 66 32.97 13.54 87.30
N LYS A 67 32.83 13.36 88.61
CA LYS A 67 32.81 12.07 89.31
C LYS A 67 31.48 11.83 90.01
N GLU A 68 30.49 12.68 89.75
CA GLU A 68 29.17 12.60 90.33
C GLU A 68 28.32 11.58 89.56
N ALA A 69 27.41 10.90 90.27
CA ALA A 69 26.45 10.02 89.64
C ALA A 69 25.39 10.84 88.89
N VAL A 70 24.98 10.37 87.71
CA VAL A 70 23.83 10.92 86.99
C VAL A 70 22.57 10.15 87.34
N ASN A 71 21.42 10.83 87.38
CA ASN A 71 20.13 10.20 87.61
C ASN A 71 19.30 10.08 86.31
N GLY A 72 18.12 9.47 86.43
CA GLY A 72 17.23 9.24 85.29
C GLY A 72 16.71 10.52 84.63
N SER A 73 16.47 11.61 85.37
CA SER A 73 15.97 12.87 84.80
C SER A 73 16.98 13.50 83.85
N GLN A 74 18.26 13.44 84.19
CA GLN A 74 19.33 13.97 83.34
C GLN A 74 19.51 13.17 82.06
N LEU A 75 19.48 11.84 82.16
CA LEU A 75 19.56 10.98 80.97
C LEU A 75 18.32 11.13 80.07
N TYR A 76 17.12 11.22 80.66
CA TYR A 76 15.88 11.46 79.92
C TYR A 76 15.92 12.82 79.21
N ALA A 77 16.37 13.89 79.87
CA ALA A 77 16.49 15.21 79.26
C ALA A 77 17.42 15.20 78.05
N ASN A 78 18.55 14.48 78.13
CA ASN A 78 19.45 14.28 76.99
C ASN A 78 18.76 13.52 75.84
N SER A 79 18.13 12.38 76.12
CA SER A 79 17.39 11.60 75.11
C SER A 79 16.26 12.42 74.46
N ALA A 80 15.55 13.24 75.24
CA ALA A 80 14.48 14.11 74.75
C ALA A 80 15.03 15.21 73.83
N SER A 81 16.19 15.78 74.15
CA SER A 81 16.88 16.73 73.27
C SER A 81 17.25 16.10 71.94
N VAL A 82 17.73 14.84 71.94
CA VAL A 82 18.08 14.13 70.71
C VAL A 82 16.83 13.81 69.88
N ALA A 83 15.75 13.32 70.51
CA ALA A 83 14.48 13.05 69.84
C ALA A 83 13.91 14.32 69.18
N ALA A 84 13.93 15.46 69.89
CA ALA A 84 13.54 16.75 69.34
C ALA A 84 14.42 17.18 68.17
N GLY A 85 15.73 16.94 68.25
CA GLY A 85 16.69 17.22 67.17
C GLY A 85 16.47 16.38 65.91
N LEU A 86 16.07 15.12 66.06
CA LEU A 86 15.65 14.28 64.93
C LEU A 86 14.32 14.78 64.32
N GLY A 87 13.39 15.27 65.15
CA GLY A 87 12.09 15.73 64.68
C GLY A 87 11.24 14.57 64.15
N GLY A 88 10.40 14.83 63.14
CA GLY A 88 9.56 13.80 62.52
C GLY A 88 8.62 13.07 63.50
N GLY A 89 8.27 13.69 64.63
CA GLY A 89 7.47 13.06 65.69
C GLY A 89 8.23 12.06 66.57
N SER A 90 9.57 12.03 66.52
CA SER A 90 10.39 11.23 67.43
C SER A 90 10.22 11.68 68.89
N THR A 91 10.17 10.74 69.82
CA THR A 91 9.96 10.94 71.27
C THR A 91 10.81 9.98 72.08
N VAL A 92 10.90 10.19 73.40
CA VAL A 92 11.51 9.21 74.31
C VAL A 92 10.44 8.24 74.79
N ASN A 93 10.63 6.94 74.57
CA ASN A 93 9.77 5.86 75.01
C ASN A 93 9.85 5.67 76.53
N ALA A 94 8.89 4.90 77.09
CA ALA A 94 8.85 4.61 78.51
C ALA A 94 10.09 3.84 79.03
N ASP A 95 10.81 3.14 78.15
CA ASP A 95 12.06 2.43 78.45
C ASP A 95 13.32 3.31 78.30
N GLY A 96 13.16 4.59 77.95
CA GLY A 96 14.25 5.54 77.74
C GLY A 96 14.87 5.53 76.34
N THR A 97 14.44 4.63 75.44
CA THR A 97 14.86 4.62 74.04
C THR A 97 14.20 5.76 73.23
N ILE A 98 14.79 6.13 72.10
CA ILE A 98 14.24 7.16 71.20
C ILE A 98 13.39 6.46 70.12
N SER A 99 12.15 6.88 69.94
CA SER A 99 11.28 6.39 68.87
C SER A 99 11.77 6.85 67.50
N ALA A 100 11.64 6.01 66.48
CA ALA A 100 12.07 6.39 65.13
C ALA A 100 11.28 7.62 64.64
N PRO A 101 11.93 8.59 63.95
CA PRO A 101 11.23 9.70 63.32
C PRO A 101 10.36 9.20 62.15
N SER A 102 9.46 10.03 61.66
CA SER A 102 8.65 9.80 60.47
C SER A 102 8.78 11.02 59.56
N TYR A 103 9.51 10.86 58.46
CA TYR A 103 9.69 11.90 57.45
C TYR A 103 8.87 11.56 56.21
N SER A 104 8.06 12.51 55.73
CA SER A 104 7.37 12.39 54.45
C SER A 104 8.21 13.08 53.37
N VAL A 105 8.81 12.29 52.48
CA VAL A 105 9.67 12.78 51.39
C VAL A 105 9.27 12.10 50.09
N GLY A 106 8.99 12.88 49.04
CA GLY A 106 8.64 12.31 47.73
C GLY A 106 7.41 11.41 47.70
N GLY A 107 6.48 11.58 48.66
CA GLY A 107 5.29 10.73 48.80
C GLY A 107 5.51 9.42 49.56
N THR A 108 6.74 9.12 50.00
CA THR A 108 7.05 7.98 50.87
C THR A 108 7.29 8.43 52.30
N THR A 109 6.99 7.55 53.26
CA THR A 109 7.34 7.76 54.66
C THR A 109 8.59 6.96 54.99
N VAL A 110 9.61 7.61 55.54
CA VAL A 110 10.88 6.98 55.94
C VAL A 110 11.19 7.29 57.40
N HIS A 111 12.01 6.45 58.04
CA HIS A 111 12.21 6.45 59.49
C HIS A 111 13.64 6.75 59.94
N SER A 112 14.47 7.24 59.03
CA SER A 112 15.81 7.70 59.35
C SER A 112 16.17 8.91 58.49
N VAL A 113 17.12 9.71 59.00
CA VAL A 113 17.66 10.85 58.23
C VAL A 113 18.38 10.35 56.98
N GLY A 114 19.10 9.22 57.08
CA GLY A 114 19.81 8.61 55.96
C GLY A 114 18.88 8.28 54.80
N ASP A 115 17.78 7.57 55.08
CA ASP A 115 16.80 7.19 54.05
C ASP A 115 16.14 8.42 53.42
N ALA A 116 15.84 9.45 54.22
CA ALA A 116 15.27 10.69 53.73
C ALA A 116 16.22 11.44 52.79
N VAL A 117 17.50 11.50 53.15
CA VAL A 117 18.56 12.12 52.33
C VAL A 117 18.79 11.31 51.05
N THR A 118 18.86 9.98 51.12
CA THR A 118 18.98 9.12 49.94
C THR A 118 17.80 9.32 48.97
N ASN A 119 16.57 9.37 49.48
CA ASN A 119 15.40 9.67 48.64
C ASN A 119 15.51 11.04 47.93
N LEU A 120 15.95 12.06 48.65
CA LEU A 120 16.15 13.39 48.08
C LEU A 120 17.28 13.39 47.04
N ASP A 121 18.38 12.70 47.32
CA ASP A 121 19.54 12.58 46.42
C ASP A 121 19.18 11.86 45.12
N ASP A 122 18.44 10.74 45.21
CA ASP A 122 17.93 10.01 44.04
C ASP A 122 17.06 10.92 43.16
N ARG A 123 16.16 11.70 43.78
CA ARG A 123 15.29 12.65 43.05
C ARG A 123 16.07 13.81 42.44
N VAL A 124 17.08 14.33 43.13
CA VAL A 124 17.96 15.38 42.60
C VAL A 124 18.79 14.84 41.43
N THR A 125 19.27 13.60 41.52
CA THR A 125 19.97 12.91 40.43
C THR A 125 19.05 12.67 39.23
N GLN A 126 17.79 12.27 39.47
CA GLN A 126 16.78 12.12 38.42
C GLN A 126 16.47 13.48 37.76
N ASN A 127 16.26 14.53 38.55
CA ASN A 127 16.06 15.88 38.03
C ASN A 127 17.26 16.35 37.19
N THR A 128 18.49 16.06 37.62
CA THR A 128 19.71 16.37 36.87
C THR A 128 19.70 15.66 35.51
N THR A 129 19.35 14.37 35.50
CA THR A 129 19.20 13.57 34.29
C THR A 129 18.14 14.13 33.34
N ASP A 130 16.98 14.50 33.87
CA ASP A 130 15.88 15.04 33.07
C ASP A 130 16.22 16.43 32.50
N ILE A 131 16.94 17.27 33.26
CA ILE A 131 17.48 18.54 32.76
C ILE A 131 18.46 18.32 31.61
N THR A 132 19.39 17.36 31.72
CA THR A 132 20.31 17.03 30.62
C THR A 132 19.57 16.55 29.37
N LYS A 133 18.52 15.72 29.52
CA LYS A 133 17.67 15.32 28.39
C LYS A 133 17.00 16.51 27.72
N LEU A 134 16.44 17.44 28.51
CA LEU A 134 15.82 18.66 27.98
C LEU A 134 16.85 19.53 27.24
N GLN A 135 18.07 19.68 27.78
CA GLN A 135 19.14 20.42 27.12
C GLN A 135 19.51 19.80 25.76
N ASN A 136 19.62 18.48 25.69
CA ASN A 136 19.88 17.78 24.43
C ASN A 136 18.73 17.96 23.44
N GLN A 137 17.48 17.79 23.88
CA GLN A 137 16.31 18.02 23.03
C GLN A 137 16.24 19.46 22.51
N VAL A 138 16.54 20.46 23.34
CA VAL A 138 16.61 21.87 22.92
C VAL A 138 17.75 22.10 21.93
N GLY A 139 18.91 21.46 22.15
CA GLY A 139 20.02 21.47 21.20
C GLY A 139 19.64 20.85 19.85
N ASP A 140 18.98 19.70 19.86
CA ASP A 140 18.48 19.01 18.67
C ASP A 140 17.46 19.86 17.91
N VAL A 141 16.52 20.50 18.61
CA VAL A 141 15.59 21.47 18.01
C VAL A 141 16.35 22.63 17.37
N GLY A 142 17.38 23.14 18.05
CA GLY A 142 18.26 24.19 17.51
C GLY A 142 18.99 23.76 16.23
N THR A 143 19.50 22.54 16.17
CA THR A 143 20.16 22.01 14.97
C THR A 143 19.17 21.75 13.82
N GLN A 144 18.00 21.20 14.11
CA GLN A 144 16.92 21.01 13.13
C GLN A 144 16.46 22.34 12.52
N LEU A 145 16.25 23.37 13.35
CA LEU A 145 15.91 24.71 12.87
C LEU A 145 17.04 25.32 12.03
N SER A 146 18.30 25.07 12.38
CA SER A 146 19.46 25.61 11.64
C SER A 146 19.55 25.07 10.21
N GLY A 147 19.06 23.86 9.95
CA GLY A 147 18.99 23.27 8.61
C GLY A 147 17.70 23.59 7.84
N ALA A 148 16.70 24.18 8.50
CA ALA A 148 15.43 24.52 7.88
C ALA A 148 15.53 25.79 7.01
N VAL A 149 14.73 25.84 5.94
CA VAL A 149 14.50 27.09 5.20
C VAL A 149 13.58 27.96 6.06
N GLN A 150 14.05 29.15 6.42
CA GLN A 150 13.35 30.08 7.28
C GLN A 150 13.07 31.39 6.54
N TYR A 151 11.99 32.05 6.94
CA TYR A 151 11.76 33.44 6.57
C TYR A 151 12.89 34.33 7.07
N ASP A 152 13.17 35.38 6.32
CA ASP A 152 14.15 36.37 6.72
C ASP A 152 13.68 37.12 7.98
N ARG A 153 14.58 37.89 8.62
CA ARG A 153 14.23 38.75 9.75
C ARG A 153 14.33 40.22 9.36
N ASN A 154 13.45 41.03 9.95
CA ASN A 154 13.55 42.48 9.90
C ASN A 154 14.71 42.96 10.79
N GLY A 155 15.11 44.24 10.63
CA GLY A 155 16.18 44.82 11.44
C GLY A 155 15.89 44.93 12.94
N ASP A 156 14.63 44.82 13.35
CA ASP A 156 14.19 44.77 14.75
C ASP A 156 14.16 43.35 15.34
N GLY A 157 14.52 42.33 14.54
CA GLY A 157 14.54 40.92 14.93
C GLY A 157 13.21 40.17 14.72
N SER A 158 12.13 40.83 14.30
CA SER A 158 10.87 40.16 13.95
C SER A 158 10.98 39.37 12.64
N VAL A 159 10.05 38.43 12.40
CA VAL A 159 10.02 37.60 11.19
C VAL A 159 9.46 38.39 10.00
N ASN A 160 10.16 38.35 8.87
CA ASN A 160 9.72 38.92 7.60
C ASN A 160 9.06 37.84 6.72
N PHE A 161 7.73 37.79 6.72
CA PHE A 161 6.98 36.82 5.90
C PHE A 161 7.00 37.10 4.39
N GLY A 162 7.62 38.20 3.94
CA GLY A 162 7.71 38.58 2.53
C GLY A 162 8.93 38.01 1.80
N SER A 163 9.93 37.46 2.50
CA SER A 163 11.13 36.94 1.84
C SER A 163 11.78 35.76 2.57
N VAL A 164 12.49 34.96 1.79
CA VAL A 164 13.32 33.85 2.22
C VAL A 164 14.65 33.97 1.48
N THR A 165 15.75 34.09 2.22
CA THR A 165 17.10 34.07 1.67
C THR A 165 17.73 32.70 1.88
N LEU A 166 17.91 31.94 0.80
CA LEU A 166 18.56 30.63 0.89
C LEU A 166 20.03 30.77 1.27
N GLY A 167 20.47 29.97 2.25
CA GLY A 167 21.84 29.95 2.74
C GLY A 167 22.16 31.01 3.80
N GLY A 168 21.32 32.04 4.00
CA GLY A 168 21.23 32.87 5.21
C GLY A 168 22.53 33.44 5.83
N GLY A 169 23.62 33.52 5.06
CA GLY A 169 24.97 33.85 5.56
C GLY A 169 25.76 32.66 6.16
N GLN A 170 25.18 31.46 6.28
CA GLN A 170 25.88 30.23 6.65
C GLN A 170 26.54 29.53 5.44
N SER A 171 25.94 29.66 4.24
CA SER A 171 26.52 29.13 3.01
C SER A 171 27.53 30.12 2.41
N ALA A 172 28.71 29.63 2.02
CA ALA A 172 29.73 30.44 1.35
C ALA A 172 29.35 30.85 -0.09
N GLY A 173 28.28 30.28 -0.67
CA GLY A 173 27.80 30.57 -2.01
C GLY A 173 26.31 30.28 -2.20
N PRO A 174 25.78 30.49 -3.43
CA PRO A 174 24.38 30.24 -3.75
C PRO A 174 23.96 28.80 -3.45
N VAL A 175 22.73 28.63 -2.97
CA VAL A 175 22.15 27.32 -2.66
C VAL A 175 21.36 26.81 -3.86
N ILE A 176 21.62 25.57 -4.26
CA ILE A 176 20.83 24.89 -5.29
C ILE A 176 19.53 24.40 -4.67
N LEU A 177 18.39 24.79 -5.24
CA LEU A 177 17.08 24.23 -4.91
C LEU A 177 16.72 23.15 -5.95
N THR A 178 16.76 21.88 -5.54
CA THR A 178 16.45 20.74 -6.40
C THR A 178 15.10 20.11 -6.04
N ASN A 179 14.64 19.16 -6.85
CA ASN A 179 13.35 18.49 -6.70
C ASN A 179 12.15 19.46 -6.68
N VAL A 180 12.27 20.57 -7.41
CA VAL A 180 11.19 21.53 -7.65
C VAL A 180 10.35 21.01 -8.80
N ALA A 181 9.09 20.65 -8.52
CA ALA A 181 8.13 20.26 -9.55
C ALA A 181 7.87 21.42 -10.55
N ASN A 182 7.34 21.10 -11.73
CA ASN A 182 7.00 22.13 -12.72
C ASN A 182 5.94 23.09 -12.15
N GLY A 183 6.19 24.39 -12.23
CA GLY A 183 5.22 25.41 -11.85
C GLY A 183 4.03 25.45 -12.82
N THR A 184 2.82 25.64 -12.29
CA THR A 184 1.55 25.65 -13.03
C THR A 184 0.77 26.95 -12.86
N SER A 185 1.09 27.73 -11.84
CA SER A 185 0.50 29.03 -11.51
C SER A 185 1.53 30.16 -11.56
N GLN A 186 1.06 31.41 -11.62
CA GLN A 186 1.91 32.60 -11.70
C GLN A 186 2.84 32.83 -10.49
N TYR A 187 2.59 32.15 -9.37
CA TYR A 187 3.38 32.25 -8.14
C TYR A 187 4.21 30.99 -7.84
N ASP A 188 4.16 29.99 -8.72
CA ASP A 188 4.98 28.80 -8.58
C ASP A 188 6.41 29.09 -9.05
N ALA A 189 7.39 28.47 -8.41
CA ALA A 189 8.75 28.48 -8.92
C ALA A 189 8.83 27.69 -10.24
N VAL A 190 9.55 28.23 -11.23
CA VAL A 190 9.90 27.50 -12.45
C VAL A 190 11.21 26.76 -12.25
N ASN A 191 11.31 25.54 -12.77
CA ASN A 191 12.53 24.74 -12.67
C ASN A 191 13.36 24.79 -13.97
N TYR A 192 14.57 24.22 -13.92
CA TYR A 192 15.48 24.18 -15.06
C TYR A 192 14.86 23.49 -16.29
N GLY A 193 14.05 22.44 -16.11
CA GLY A 193 13.39 21.74 -17.20
C GLY A 193 12.39 22.60 -17.98
N GLN A 194 11.63 23.46 -17.29
CA GLN A 194 10.72 24.42 -17.95
C GLN A 194 11.50 25.48 -18.73
N LEU A 195 12.62 25.97 -18.18
CA LEU A 195 13.46 26.97 -18.85
C LEU A 195 14.20 26.38 -20.05
N SER A 196 14.72 25.16 -19.95
CA SER A 196 15.42 24.50 -21.06
C SER A 196 14.48 24.19 -22.22
N ALA A 197 13.24 23.75 -21.93
CA ALA A 197 12.24 23.53 -22.97
C ALA A 197 11.90 24.82 -23.74
N LEU A 198 11.82 25.96 -23.04
CA LEU A 198 11.66 27.26 -23.69
C LEU A 198 12.89 27.63 -24.54
N GLN A 199 14.10 27.35 -24.05
CA GLN A 199 15.34 27.59 -24.79
C GLN A 199 15.41 26.76 -26.08
N ASP A 200 14.93 25.52 -26.06
CA ASP A 200 14.84 24.66 -27.24
C ASP A 200 13.86 25.25 -28.28
N GLN A 201 12.69 25.73 -27.85
CA GLN A 201 11.73 26.39 -28.73
C GLN A 201 12.32 27.65 -29.39
N VAL A 202 13.07 28.47 -28.65
CA VAL A 202 13.75 29.65 -29.20
C VAL A 202 14.84 29.26 -30.20
N THR A 203 15.54 28.16 -29.94
CA THR A 203 16.59 27.65 -30.83
C THR A 203 15.99 27.14 -32.15
N ASP A 204 14.87 26.42 -32.10
CA ASP A 204 14.14 25.97 -33.30
C ASP A 204 13.63 27.15 -34.12
N LEU A 205 13.03 28.15 -33.47
CA LEU A 205 12.57 29.36 -34.15
C LEU A 205 13.70 30.09 -34.88
N ASN A 206 14.88 30.20 -34.26
CA ASN A 206 16.06 30.76 -34.91
C ASN A 206 16.49 29.93 -36.15
N GLY A 207 16.37 28.61 -36.09
CA GLY A 207 16.58 27.72 -37.24
C GLY A 207 15.61 28.03 -38.37
N GLN A 208 14.31 28.08 -38.07
CA GLN A 208 13.27 28.41 -39.06
C GLN A 208 13.47 29.78 -39.71
N VAL A 209 13.84 30.80 -38.93
CA VAL A 209 14.14 32.15 -39.44
C VAL A 209 15.35 32.16 -40.37
N LYS A 210 16.40 31.38 -40.05
CA LYS A 210 17.59 31.24 -40.90
C LYS A 210 17.26 30.57 -42.23
N ASP A 211 16.42 29.53 -42.20
CA ASP A 211 15.99 28.83 -43.41
C ASP A 211 15.12 29.74 -44.27
N LEU A 212 14.20 30.49 -43.66
CA LEU A 212 13.42 31.50 -44.37
C LEU A 212 14.32 32.57 -45.00
N GLY A 213 15.32 33.07 -44.27
CA GLY A 213 16.31 34.00 -44.81
C GLY A 213 17.05 33.42 -46.02
N SER A 214 17.38 32.13 -45.99
CA SER A 214 18.01 31.41 -47.11
C SER A 214 17.06 31.24 -48.29
N GLN A 215 15.79 30.92 -48.04
CA GLN A 215 14.74 30.82 -49.07
C GLN A 215 14.51 32.17 -49.75
N VAL A 216 14.39 33.25 -48.98
CA VAL A 216 14.20 34.62 -49.51
C VAL A 216 15.43 35.07 -50.30
N SER A 217 16.65 34.73 -49.85
CA SER A 217 17.88 35.04 -50.60
C SER A 217 17.99 34.29 -51.93
N ASN A 218 17.29 33.17 -52.09
CA ASN A 218 17.29 32.34 -53.30
C ASN A 218 16.12 32.66 -54.26
N ILE A 219 15.23 33.59 -53.90
CA ILE A 219 14.24 34.11 -54.84
C ILE A 219 14.96 35.06 -55.80
N GLN A 220 15.37 34.54 -56.95
CA GLN A 220 15.74 35.38 -58.09
C GLN A 220 14.48 36.08 -58.63
N PRO A 221 14.50 37.39 -58.90
CA PRO A 221 13.41 38.05 -59.60
C PRO A 221 13.29 37.46 -61.02
N VAL A 222 12.30 36.60 -61.25
CA VAL A 222 12.01 36.06 -62.58
C VAL A 222 11.15 37.08 -63.34
N THR A 223 11.73 37.74 -64.34
CA THR A 223 10.95 38.27 -65.46
C THR A 223 10.60 37.10 -66.38
N PRO A 224 9.33 36.88 -66.78
CA PRO A 224 8.99 35.79 -67.70
C PRO A 224 9.62 36.06 -69.08
N ASP A 225 10.64 35.28 -69.45
CA ASP A 225 11.21 35.27 -70.80
C ASP A 225 10.55 34.15 -71.61
N VAL A 226 9.80 34.53 -72.65
CA VAL A 226 9.12 33.65 -73.61
C VAL A 226 9.77 33.70 -74.99
N SER A 227 11.07 33.98 -75.07
CA SER A 227 11.78 33.98 -76.35
C SER A 227 13.08 33.18 -76.30
N SER A 228 13.04 31.90 -76.69
CA SER A 228 14.23 31.21 -77.17
C SER A 228 13.97 30.44 -78.45
N SER A 229 14.88 30.66 -79.40
CA SER A 229 14.78 30.34 -80.83
C SER A 229 15.39 28.98 -81.21
N ASP A 230 15.45 28.02 -80.29
CA ASP A 230 16.07 26.73 -80.56
C ASP A 230 15.09 25.73 -81.20
N ARG A 231 15.13 25.70 -82.53
CA ARG A 231 14.33 24.87 -83.44
C ARG A 231 14.70 23.37 -83.43
N ASN A 232 14.91 22.75 -82.27
CA ASN A 232 15.15 21.30 -82.22
C ASN A 232 14.52 20.57 -81.02
N SER A 233 13.45 21.13 -80.44
CA SER A 233 12.60 20.39 -79.52
C SER A 233 11.31 20.01 -80.24
N GLU A 234 11.17 18.71 -80.57
CA GLU A 234 9.88 18.07 -80.90
C GLU A 234 8.93 18.04 -79.67
N ALA A 235 8.88 19.13 -78.90
CA ALA A 235 7.96 19.38 -77.80
C ALA A 235 7.02 20.57 -78.08
N VAL A 236 6.92 20.98 -79.35
CA VAL A 236 5.74 21.70 -79.88
C VAL A 236 4.96 20.76 -80.81
N ALA A 237 4.61 19.58 -80.29
CA ALA A 237 3.53 18.81 -80.85
C ALA A 237 2.22 19.32 -80.22
N ASN A 238 1.30 19.76 -81.08
CA ASN A 238 -0.15 19.83 -80.84
C ASN A 238 -0.69 21.03 -80.04
N ALA A 239 -0.79 22.19 -80.69
CA ALA A 239 -2.04 22.94 -80.50
C ALA A 239 -3.21 22.04 -80.97
N ALA A 240 -4.29 21.96 -80.19
CA ALA A 240 -5.50 21.24 -80.57
C ALA A 240 -5.94 21.65 -82.00
N MET A 241 -5.95 20.70 -82.94
CA MET A 241 -6.50 20.91 -84.28
C MET A 241 -7.96 20.45 -84.31
N PRO A 242 -8.85 21.08 -85.08
CA PRO A 242 -10.18 20.54 -85.28
C PRO A 242 -10.08 19.21 -86.03
N GLY A 243 -10.76 18.17 -85.53
CA GLY A 243 -10.97 16.92 -86.27
C GLY A 243 -12.01 17.10 -87.38
N THR A 244 -12.44 15.99 -88.00
CA THR A 244 -13.49 16.03 -89.05
C THR A 244 -14.90 16.07 -88.48
N GLY A 245 -15.09 15.76 -87.19
CA GLY A 245 -16.36 15.93 -86.50
C GLY A 245 -16.62 17.37 -86.06
N ALA A 246 -17.88 17.81 -86.05
CA ALA A 246 -18.25 19.13 -85.53
C ALA A 246 -17.87 19.25 -84.04
N GLY A 247 -17.21 20.35 -83.64
CA GLY A 247 -16.79 20.57 -82.24
C GLY A 247 -15.68 19.63 -81.72
N SER A 248 -14.99 18.92 -82.62
CA SER A 248 -14.00 17.91 -82.24
C SER A 248 -12.61 18.48 -81.92
N THR A 249 -11.82 17.75 -81.13
CA THR A 249 -10.44 18.09 -80.73
C THR A 249 -9.48 16.97 -81.09
N VAL A 250 -8.39 17.30 -81.79
CA VAL A 250 -7.35 16.34 -82.19
C VAL A 250 -5.98 16.82 -81.72
N VAL A 251 -5.23 15.93 -81.06
CA VAL A 251 -3.89 16.15 -80.52
C VAL A 251 -3.05 14.91 -80.82
N GLY A 252 -2.23 14.93 -81.89
CA GLY A 252 -1.31 13.83 -82.22
C GLY A 252 -1.29 13.50 -83.71
N ALA A 253 -0.16 12.98 -84.19
CA ALA A 253 -0.03 12.58 -85.60
C ALA A 253 -1.05 11.47 -85.95
N ASN A 254 -1.78 11.64 -87.05
CA ASN A 254 -2.84 10.71 -87.50
C ASN A 254 -3.95 10.43 -86.47
N ALA A 255 -4.09 11.24 -85.44
CA ALA A 255 -5.24 11.17 -84.55
C ALA A 255 -6.51 11.62 -85.32
N SER A 256 -7.63 10.97 -85.06
CA SER A 256 -8.89 11.17 -85.78
C SER A 256 -10.05 11.30 -84.79
N ALA A 257 -10.59 12.51 -84.66
CA ALA A 257 -11.84 12.76 -83.97
C ALA A 257 -12.93 12.99 -85.03
N ALA A 258 -13.54 11.89 -85.48
CA ALA A 258 -14.38 11.89 -86.68
C ALA A 258 -15.87 12.15 -86.43
N ALA A 259 -16.31 12.07 -85.18
CA ALA A 259 -17.69 12.29 -84.78
C ALA A 259 -17.87 13.62 -84.02
N GLU A 260 -19.12 14.06 -83.90
CA GLU A 260 -19.47 15.29 -83.17
C GLU A 260 -18.97 15.25 -81.72
N ASN A 261 -18.35 16.35 -81.26
CA ASN A 261 -17.74 16.53 -79.94
C ASN A 261 -16.69 15.47 -79.56
N ALA A 262 -16.12 14.77 -80.54
CA ALA A 262 -15.11 13.75 -80.27
C ALA A 262 -13.76 14.37 -79.88
N VAL A 263 -13.02 13.69 -79.00
CA VAL A 263 -11.69 14.10 -78.54
C VAL A 263 -10.70 12.97 -78.79
N ALA A 264 -9.68 13.18 -79.63
CA ALA A 264 -8.64 12.20 -79.91
C ALA A 264 -7.26 12.76 -79.53
N VAL A 265 -6.61 12.14 -78.54
CA VAL A 265 -5.32 12.55 -77.99
C VAL A 265 -4.33 11.38 -78.05
N GLY A 266 -3.26 11.50 -78.82
CA GLY A 266 -2.21 10.49 -79.02
C GLY A 266 -2.11 10.03 -80.48
N THR A 267 -0.92 9.61 -80.90
CA THR A 267 -0.69 9.17 -82.29
C THR A 267 -1.62 8.02 -82.67
N ASN A 268 -2.32 8.13 -83.80
CA ASN A 268 -3.35 7.16 -84.25
C ASN A 268 -4.53 6.96 -83.26
N ALA A 269 -4.77 7.86 -82.29
CA ALA A 269 -5.98 7.80 -81.47
C ALA A 269 -7.21 8.07 -82.34
N ALA A 270 -8.27 7.28 -82.21
CA ALA A 270 -9.47 7.35 -83.03
C ALA A 270 -10.72 7.48 -82.14
N ALA A 271 -11.30 8.67 -82.08
CA ALA A 271 -12.59 8.95 -81.45
C ALA A 271 -13.66 9.07 -82.54
N THR A 272 -14.31 7.94 -82.86
CA THR A 272 -15.26 7.82 -83.99
C THR A 272 -16.72 7.70 -83.54
N GLY A 273 -16.99 7.60 -82.24
CA GLY A 273 -18.33 7.71 -81.65
C GLY A 273 -18.71 9.15 -81.31
N VAL A 274 -20.00 9.50 -81.39
CA VAL A 274 -20.50 10.83 -80.97
C VAL A 274 -20.21 11.05 -79.49
N ASN A 275 -19.69 12.23 -79.12
CA ASN A 275 -19.25 12.59 -77.77
C ASN A 275 -18.16 11.64 -77.19
N SER A 276 -17.39 10.94 -78.01
CA SER A 276 -16.39 9.99 -77.52
C SER A 276 -15.02 10.62 -77.28
N THR A 277 -14.23 10.03 -76.38
CA THR A 277 -12.89 10.51 -76.02
C THR A 277 -11.89 9.36 -76.11
N ALA A 278 -10.91 9.45 -77.00
CA ALA A 278 -9.80 8.50 -77.13
C ALA A 278 -8.50 9.17 -76.64
N ILE A 279 -7.91 8.68 -75.55
CA ILE A 279 -6.68 9.22 -74.96
C ILE A 279 -5.62 8.11 -74.86
N GLY A 280 -4.58 8.21 -75.67
CA GLY A 280 -3.46 7.28 -75.77
C GLY A 280 -3.20 6.85 -77.21
N THR A 281 -1.95 6.55 -77.54
CA THR A 281 -1.54 6.10 -78.88
C THR A 281 -2.35 4.87 -79.32
N GLY A 282 -3.02 4.96 -80.47
CA GLY A 282 -3.85 3.88 -81.02
C GLY A 282 -5.10 3.53 -80.20
N SER A 283 -5.51 4.37 -79.24
CA SER A 283 -6.79 4.22 -78.53
C SER A 283 -7.97 4.40 -79.49
N GLN A 284 -9.06 3.64 -79.32
CA GLN A 284 -10.21 3.62 -80.22
C GLN A 284 -11.51 3.74 -79.42
N ALA A 285 -12.09 4.95 -79.38
CA ALA A 285 -13.37 5.25 -78.76
C ALA A 285 -14.48 5.29 -79.84
N GLY A 286 -14.89 4.11 -80.29
CA GLY A 286 -15.86 3.95 -81.40
C GLY A 286 -17.33 3.98 -80.99
N ASN A 287 -17.63 3.95 -79.69
CA ASN A 287 -18.98 3.95 -79.14
C ASN A 287 -19.43 5.35 -78.71
N ALA A 288 -20.73 5.62 -78.72
CA ALA A 288 -21.25 6.94 -78.32
C ALA A 288 -21.05 7.20 -76.81
N ASN A 289 -20.72 8.44 -76.45
CA ASN A 289 -20.51 8.90 -75.07
C ASN A 289 -19.54 7.99 -74.28
N SER A 290 -18.44 7.58 -74.90
CA SER A 290 -17.49 6.63 -74.32
C SER A 290 -16.07 7.18 -74.25
N VAL A 291 -15.25 6.61 -73.37
CA VAL A 291 -13.83 6.99 -73.19
C VAL A 291 -12.93 5.77 -73.36
N ALA A 292 -12.02 5.78 -74.34
CA ALA A 292 -10.90 4.85 -74.42
C ALA A 292 -9.67 5.49 -73.77
N LEU A 293 -9.29 5.05 -72.57
CA LEU A 293 -8.21 5.63 -71.76
C LEU A 293 -6.99 4.70 -71.72
N GLY A 294 -5.87 5.16 -72.25
CA GLY A 294 -4.61 4.42 -72.37
C GLY A 294 -4.31 3.94 -73.80
N GLN A 295 -3.03 3.68 -74.07
CA GLN A 295 -2.52 3.21 -75.36
C GLN A 295 -3.27 1.93 -75.82
N GLY A 296 -3.79 1.91 -77.05
CA GLY A 296 -4.48 0.73 -77.59
C GLY A 296 -5.78 0.32 -76.87
N SER A 297 -6.31 1.15 -75.97
CA SER A 297 -7.61 0.90 -75.34
C SER A 297 -8.72 0.98 -76.37
N VAL A 298 -9.75 0.15 -76.24
CA VAL A 298 -10.89 0.07 -77.17
C VAL A 298 -12.18 0.08 -76.36
N THR A 299 -13.14 0.92 -76.74
CA THR A 299 -14.50 0.88 -76.18
C THR A 299 -15.31 -0.21 -76.87
N ASP A 300 -16.16 -0.90 -76.12
CA ASP A 300 -16.99 -2.00 -76.63
C ASP A 300 -18.50 -1.77 -76.44
N ARG A 301 -18.90 -0.66 -75.81
CA ARG A 301 -20.30 -0.24 -75.61
C ARG A 301 -20.41 1.26 -75.36
N ASP A 302 -21.59 1.81 -75.63
CA ASP A 302 -21.91 3.22 -75.37
C ASP A 302 -21.92 3.52 -73.86
N ASN A 303 -21.71 4.79 -73.47
CA ASN A 303 -21.73 5.24 -72.06
C ASN A 303 -20.74 4.51 -71.15
N SER A 304 -19.51 4.25 -71.61
CA SER A 304 -18.50 3.51 -70.85
C SER A 304 -17.11 4.12 -70.89
N VAL A 305 -16.31 3.87 -69.86
CA VAL A 305 -14.87 4.14 -69.84
C VAL A 305 -14.15 2.81 -69.92
N SER A 306 -13.37 2.60 -70.98
CA SER A 306 -12.50 1.44 -71.16
C SER A 306 -11.05 1.84 -70.92
N VAL A 307 -10.37 1.13 -70.00
CA VAL A 307 -8.94 1.34 -69.70
C VAL A 307 -8.02 0.35 -70.42
N GLY A 308 -8.55 -0.46 -71.33
CA GLY A 308 -7.81 -1.51 -72.02
C GLY A 308 -8.57 -2.01 -73.25
N SER A 309 -8.24 -3.22 -73.70
CA SER A 309 -8.98 -3.93 -74.75
C SER A 309 -9.09 -5.41 -74.37
N ALA A 310 -9.90 -6.19 -75.09
CA ALA A 310 -10.07 -7.60 -74.80
C ALA A 310 -8.71 -8.34 -74.81
N GLY A 311 -8.38 -9.00 -73.68
CA GLY A 311 -7.10 -9.69 -73.47
C GLY A 311 -5.91 -8.77 -73.15
N HIS A 312 -6.15 -7.46 -73.03
CA HIS A 312 -5.18 -6.44 -72.66
C HIS A 312 -5.79 -5.51 -71.58
N GLU A 313 -6.43 -6.10 -70.57
CA GLU A 313 -7.02 -5.39 -69.45
C GLU A 313 -5.95 -4.73 -68.59
N ARG A 314 -6.25 -3.54 -68.06
CA ARG A 314 -5.36 -2.82 -67.14
C ARG A 314 -5.91 -2.85 -65.72
N GLN A 315 -5.00 -2.91 -64.77
CA GLN A 315 -5.34 -2.68 -63.37
C GLN A 315 -5.62 -1.19 -63.14
N ILE A 316 -6.69 -0.90 -62.41
CA ILE A 316 -6.97 0.43 -61.88
C ILE A 316 -6.50 0.44 -60.42
N THR A 317 -5.43 1.16 -60.13
CA THR A 317 -4.83 1.24 -58.79
C THR A 317 -5.19 2.57 -58.10
N ASN A 318 -4.98 2.66 -56.78
CA ASN A 318 -5.32 3.83 -55.96
C ASN A 318 -6.82 4.19 -55.93
N VAL A 319 -7.69 3.18 -56.05
CA VAL A 319 -9.14 3.34 -55.90
C VAL A 319 -9.47 3.42 -54.40
N ALA A 320 -9.86 4.61 -53.93
CA ALA A 320 -10.40 4.80 -52.59
C ALA A 320 -11.67 3.96 -52.38
N ALA A 321 -12.08 3.76 -51.12
CA ALA A 321 -13.30 3.02 -50.83
C ALA A 321 -14.53 3.77 -51.38
N GLY A 322 -15.34 3.09 -52.19
CA GLY A 322 -16.60 3.63 -52.69
C GLY A 322 -17.59 3.87 -51.55
N THR A 323 -18.33 4.98 -51.62
CA THR A 323 -19.29 5.41 -50.60
C THR A 323 -20.72 5.50 -51.12
N ALA A 324 -20.89 5.64 -52.44
CA ALA A 324 -22.18 5.59 -53.13
C ALA A 324 -22.34 4.29 -53.93
N ASP A 325 -23.58 3.92 -54.26
CA ASP A 325 -23.91 2.69 -54.99
C ASP A 325 -23.28 2.61 -56.39
N THR A 326 -22.90 3.75 -56.96
CA THR A 326 -22.28 3.85 -58.30
C THR A 326 -20.76 4.04 -58.26
N ASP A 327 -20.15 4.01 -57.07
CA ASP A 327 -18.70 4.09 -56.93
C ASP A 327 -18.02 2.74 -57.25
N ALA A 328 -16.77 2.78 -57.70
CA ALA A 328 -15.98 1.57 -57.83
C ALA A 328 -15.66 0.98 -56.44
N VAL A 329 -15.91 -0.32 -56.27
CA VAL A 329 -15.53 -1.07 -55.07
C VAL A 329 -14.06 -1.46 -55.16
N ASN A 330 -13.25 -1.12 -54.15
CA ASN A 330 -11.86 -1.55 -54.12
C ASN A 330 -11.68 -2.94 -53.47
N VAL A 331 -10.51 -3.56 -53.67
CA VAL A 331 -10.22 -4.92 -53.16
C VAL A 331 -10.32 -5.00 -51.63
N GLY A 332 -10.02 -3.90 -50.92
CA GLY A 332 -10.16 -3.83 -49.46
C GLY A 332 -11.61 -3.95 -48.99
N GLN A 333 -12.54 -3.26 -49.66
CA GLN A 333 -13.98 -3.36 -49.40
C GLN A 333 -14.50 -4.76 -49.73
N MET A 334 -14.09 -5.34 -50.85
CA MET A 334 -14.46 -6.71 -51.22
C MET A 334 -13.98 -7.73 -50.19
N ASN A 335 -12.70 -7.68 -49.81
CA ASN A 335 -12.14 -8.60 -48.81
C ASN A 335 -12.84 -8.47 -47.46
N SER A 336 -13.19 -7.24 -47.05
CA SER A 336 -13.93 -6.99 -45.81
C SER A 336 -15.33 -7.61 -45.88
N SER A 337 -16.06 -7.41 -46.98
CA SER A 337 -17.38 -8.00 -47.18
C SER A 337 -17.34 -9.53 -47.20
N VAL A 338 -16.35 -10.12 -47.88
CA VAL A 338 -16.16 -11.58 -47.94
C VAL A 338 -15.80 -12.12 -46.55
N ALA A 339 -14.89 -11.48 -45.84
CA ALA A 339 -14.51 -11.89 -44.49
C ALA A 339 -15.70 -11.87 -43.53
N GLN A 340 -16.53 -10.81 -43.57
CA GLN A 340 -17.78 -10.73 -42.81
C GLN A 340 -18.76 -11.86 -43.17
N GLY A 341 -18.93 -12.14 -44.47
CA GLY A 341 -19.77 -13.23 -44.95
C GLY A 341 -19.32 -14.61 -44.46
N VAL A 342 -18.01 -14.90 -44.54
CA VAL A 342 -17.43 -16.17 -44.06
C VAL A 342 -17.55 -16.28 -42.54
N GLN A 343 -17.31 -15.21 -41.79
CA GLN A 343 -17.50 -15.19 -40.34
C GLN A 343 -18.95 -15.48 -39.96
N GLN A 344 -19.92 -14.87 -40.65
CA GLN A 344 -21.34 -15.13 -40.42
C GLN A 344 -21.71 -16.60 -40.70
N ALA A 345 -21.13 -17.20 -41.75
CA ALA A 345 -21.32 -18.62 -42.07
C ALA A 345 -20.68 -19.55 -41.03
N ASN A 346 -19.48 -19.23 -40.55
CA ASN A 346 -18.81 -19.98 -39.48
C ASN A 346 -19.62 -19.92 -38.19
N ASN A 347 -20.06 -18.73 -37.77
CA ASN A 347 -20.89 -18.55 -36.58
C ASN A 347 -22.19 -19.37 -36.66
N TYR A 348 -22.86 -19.35 -37.81
CA TYR A 348 -24.06 -20.15 -38.04
C TYR A 348 -23.78 -21.66 -37.92
N THR A 349 -22.67 -22.12 -38.51
CA THR A 349 -22.27 -23.54 -38.48
C THR A 349 -21.88 -23.97 -37.07
N ASP A 350 -21.10 -23.16 -36.34
CA ASP A 350 -20.67 -23.44 -34.96
C ASP A 350 -21.85 -23.52 -34.00
N GLN A 351 -22.83 -22.62 -34.13
CA GLN A 351 -24.06 -22.69 -33.35
C GLN A 351 -24.82 -24.00 -33.59
N ARG A 352 -24.93 -24.42 -34.86
CA ARG A 352 -25.60 -25.68 -35.22
C ARG A 352 -24.83 -26.90 -34.70
N ILE A 353 -23.50 -26.90 -34.77
CA ILE A 353 -22.64 -27.96 -34.23
C ILE A 353 -22.77 -28.04 -32.71
N ASN A 354 -22.72 -26.91 -32.01
CA ASN A 354 -22.88 -26.86 -30.56
C ASN A 354 -24.24 -27.37 -30.09
N ALA A 355 -25.32 -26.98 -30.77
CA ALA A 355 -26.66 -27.52 -30.52
C ALA A 355 -26.70 -29.04 -30.75
N THR A 356 -26.03 -29.53 -31.79
CA THR A 356 -25.91 -30.97 -32.07
C THR A 356 -25.11 -31.70 -30.99
N ASN A 357 -23.98 -31.16 -30.54
CA ASN A 357 -23.17 -31.73 -29.46
C ASN A 357 -23.96 -31.80 -28.14
N GLN A 358 -24.77 -30.80 -27.83
CA GLN A 358 -25.66 -30.82 -26.68
C GLN A 358 -26.73 -31.91 -26.80
N ALA A 359 -27.35 -32.05 -27.98
CA ALA A 359 -28.31 -33.11 -28.25
C ALA A 359 -27.69 -34.51 -28.10
N VAL A 360 -26.46 -34.71 -28.60
CA VAL A 360 -25.71 -35.97 -28.45
C VAL A 360 -25.36 -36.24 -26.98
N ASN A 361 -24.91 -35.23 -26.23
CA ASN A 361 -24.61 -35.39 -24.81
C ASN A 361 -25.87 -35.74 -23.99
N ASN A 362 -27.02 -35.13 -24.32
CA ASN A 362 -28.29 -35.47 -23.70
C ASN A 362 -28.72 -36.90 -24.07
N LEU A 363 -28.53 -37.32 -25.31
CA LEU A 363 -28.80 -38.70 -25.73
C LEU A 363 -27.91 -39.69 -24.96
N ALA A 364 -26.60 -39.43 -24.86
CA ALA A 364 -25.67 -40.27 -24.12
C ALA A 364 -26.06 -40.36 -22.63
N ARG A 365 -26.41 -39.23 -22.02
CA ARG A 365 -26.92 -39.17 -20.64
C ARG A 365 -28.17 -40.03 -20.47
N ASN A 366 -29.15 -39.89 -21.34
CA ASN A 366 -30.40 -40.65 -21.27
C ASN A 366 -30.16 -42.15 -21.50
N ALA A 367 -29.29 -42.51 -22.44
CA ALA A 367 -28.92 -43.90 -22.70
C ALA A 367 -28.18 -44.53 -21.51
N TYR A 368 -27.13 -43.89 -20.98
CA TYR A 368 -26.33 -44.43 -19.88
C TYR A 368 -27.12 -44.54 -18.58
N SER A 369 -27.92 -43.53 -18.25
CA SER A 369 -28.80 -43.57 -17.08
C SER A 369 -29.95 -44.58 -17.25
N GLY A 370 -30.44 -44.81 -18.48
CA GLY A 370 -31.37 -45.90 -18.80
C GLY A 370 -30.75 -47.29 -18.61
N ILE A 371 -29.50 -47.49 -19.02
CA ILE A 371 -28.75 -48.74 -18.78
C ILE A 371 -28.56 -48.95 -17.27
N ALA A 372 -28.17 -47.92 -16.52
CA ALA A 372 -28.08 -48.02 -15.06
C ALA A 372 -29.41 -48.44 -14.43
N ALA A 373 -30.54 -47.90 -14.90
CA ALA A 373 -31.87 -48.28 -14.41
C ALA A 373 -32.21 -49.75 -14.73
N ALA A 374 -31.87 -50.22 -15.93
CA ALA A 374 -32.04 -51.62 -16.31
C ALA A 374 -31.16 -52.56 -15.46
N THR A 375 -29.90 -52.18 -15.18
CA THR A 375 -29.00 -52.94 -14.29
C THR A 375 -29.51 -52.95 -12.85
N ALA A 376 -30.06 -51.84 -12.34
CA ALA A 376 -30.66 -51.83 -11.01
C ALA A 376 -31.84 -52.82 -10.93
N LEU A 377 -32.68 -52.89 -11.97
CA LEU A 377 -33.82 -53.82 -12.02
C LEU A 377 -33.41 -55.31 -11.94
N THR A 378 -32.27 -55.68 -12.51
CA THR A 378 -31.79 -57.08 -12.44
C THR A 378 -31.32 -57.46 -11.04
N MET A 379 -30.79 -56.51 -10.27
CA MET A 379 -30.25 -56.73 -8.93
C MET A 379 -31.31 -56.77 -7.81
N ILE A 380 -32.60 -56.54 -8.12
CA ILE A 380 -33.69 -56.71 -7.16
C ILE A 380 -33.78 -58.19 -6.76
N PRO A 381 -33.63 -58.54 -5.46
CA PRO A 381 -33.68 -59.92 -4.98
C PRO A 381 -34.99 -60.62 -5.34
N GLU A 382 -34.91 -61.90 -5.68
CA GLU A 382 -36.08 -62.72 -5.92
C GLU A 382 -36.73 -63.19 -4.61
N VAL A 383 -37.93 -63.76 -4.70
CA VAL A 383 -38.57 -64.43 -3.58
C VAL A 383 -37.91 -65.80 -3.30
N ASP A 384 -37.52 -66.00 -2.04
CA ASP A 384 -36.93 -67.25 -1.53
C ASP A 384 -37.89 -68.45 -1.64
N GLN A 385 -37.32 -69.66 -1.60
CA GLN A 385 -38.09 -70.90 -1.63
C GLN A 385 -38.97 -71.03 -0.37
N GLY A 386 -40.25 -71.36 -0.54
CA GLY A 386 -41.25 -71.43 0.54
C GLY A 386 -41.90 -70.09 0.92
N LYS A 387 -41.49 -68.95 0.33
CA LYS A 387 -42.15 -67.64 0.49
C LYS A 387 -42.95 -67.27 -0.77
N LYS A 388 -44.01 -66.46 -0.61
CA LYS A 388 -44.93 -66.08 -1.70
C LYS A 388 -44.65 -64.72 -2.34
N LEU A 389 -44.10 -63.75 -1.61
CA LEU A 389 -43.86 -62.38 -2.07
C LEU A 389 -42.50 -61.88 -1.56
N SER A 390 -41.82 -61.10 -2.38
CA SER A 390 -40.63 -60.32 -2.04
C SER A 390 -40.70 -58.95 -2.70
N PHE A 391 -40.30 -57.91 -1.98
CA PHE A 391 -40.12 -56.56 -2.53
C PHE A 391 -38.68 -56.15 -2.24
N GLY A 392 -38.02 -55.57 -3.25
CA GLY A 392 -36.64 -55.14 -3.13
C GLY A 392 -36.42 -53.78 -3.75
N ILE A 393 -35.46 -53.07 -3.17
CA ILE A 393 -34.84 -51.90 -3.76
C ILE A 393 -33.43 -52.31 -4.21
N ALA A 394 -33.02 -51.82 -5.37
CA ALA A 394 -31.68 -52.01 -5.90
C ALA A 394 -31.17 -50.67 -6.41
N ALA A 395 -29.87 -50.46 -6.34
CA ALA A 395 -29.20 -49.32 -6.96
C ALA A 395 -28.11 -49.85 -7.89
N ALA A 396 -27.89 -49.15 -8.99
CA ALA A 396 -26.80 -49.47 -9.91
C ALA A 396 -26.20 -48.19 -10.49
N THR A 397 -24.96 -48.32 -10.95
CA THR A 397 -24.24 -47.24 -11.61
C THR A 397 -23.67 -47.74 -12.95
N TYR A 398 -23.61 -46.87 -13.95
CA TYR A 398 -22.99 -47.15 -15.26
C TYR A 398 -22.41 -45.86 -15.86
N ASN A 399 -21.12 -45.86 -16.21
CA ASN A 399 -20.41 -44.70 -16.75
C ASN A 399 -20.65 -43.39 -15.96
N GLY A 400 -20.65 -43.48 -14.63
CA GLY A 400 -20.87 -42.35 -13.72
C GLY A 400 -22.33 -41.96 -13.47
N TYR A 401 -23.28 -42.52 -14.22
CA TYR A 401 -24.71 -42.33 -13.98
C TYR A 401 -25.24 -43.34 -12.98
N GLN A 402 -26.19 -42.92 -12.16
CA GLN A 402 -26.78 -43.74 -11.10
C GLN A 402 -28.27 -43.91 -11.35
N ALA A 403 -28.80 -45.06 -10.93
CA ALA A 403 -30.22 -45.35 -10.98
C ALA A 403 -30.62 -46.20 -9.78
N ILE A 404 -31.88 -46.09 -9.40
CA ILE A 404 -32.49 -46.87 -8.34
C ILE A 404 -33.69 -47.60 -8.93
N ALA A 405 -33.89 -48.86 -8.58
CA ALA A 405 -35.03 -49.64 -8.99
C ALA A 405 -35.76 -50.21 -7.79
N LEU A 406 -37.08 -50.27 -7.92
CA LEU A 406 -38.00 -50.86 -6.95
C LEU A 406 -38.81 -51.91 -7.69
N GLY A 407 -38.99 -53.08 -7.08
CA GLY A 407 -39.76 -54.13 -7.72
C GLY A 407 -40.17 -55.22 -6.76
N GLY A 408 -41.20 -55.95 -7.19
CA GLY A 408 -41.75 -57.09 -6.46
C GLY A 408 -41.63 -58.35 -7.27
N THR A 409 -41.28 -59.45 -6.60
CA THR A 409 -41.37 -60.81 -7.16
C THR A 409 -42.43 -61.59 -6.39
N ALA A 410 -43.36 -62.20 -7.10
CA ALA A 410 -44.40 -63.07 -6.55
C ALA A 410 -44.22 -64.50 -7.05
N ARG A 411 -44.24 -65.48 -6.14
CA ARG A 411 -44.33 -66.90 -6.47
C ARG A 411 -45.80 -67.30 -6.45
N ILE A 412 -46.39 -67.48 -7.63
CA ILE A 412 -47.83 -67.76 -7.79
C ILE A 412 -48.12 -69.24 -7.48
N LYS A 413 -47.23 -70.14 -7.92
CA LYS A 413 -47.20 -71.58 -7.62
C LYS A 413 -45.76 -72.00 -7.37
N ASP A 414 -45.53 -73.17 -6.79
CA ASP A 414 -44.17 -73.65 -6.50
C ASP A 414 -43.23 -73.56 -7.72
N ASN A 415 -43.78 -73.78 -8.91
CA ASN A 415 -43.05 -73.76 -10.17
C ASN A 415 -43.19 -72.47 -10.98
N ILE A 416 -43.93 -71.43 -10.53
CA ILE A 416 -44.14 -70.19 -11.30
C ILE A 416 -43.78 -68.95 -10.47
N LYS A 417 -42.89 -68.11 -11.02
CA LYS A 417 -42.57 -66.78 -10.49
C LYS A 417 -42.92 -65.68 -11.49
N VAL A 418 -43.32 -64.52 -10.97
CA VAL A 418 -43.50 -63.28 -11.73
C VAL A 418 -42.72 -62.17 -11.03
N LYS A 419 -41.96 -61.37 -11.78
CA LYS A 419 -41.22 -60.20 -11.30
C LYS A 419 -41.67 -58.97 -12.06
N ALA A 420 -42.01 -57.90 -11.35
CA ALA A 420 -42.27 -56.58 -11.94
C ALA A 420 -41.42 -55.54 -11.21
N GLY A 421 -40.89 -54.56 -11.93
CA GLY A 421 -40.11 -53.48 -11.33
C GLY A 421 -40.06 -52.23 -12.18
N VAL A 422 -39.77 -51.12 -11.51
CA VAL A 422 -39.57 -49.80 -12.09
C VAL A 422 -38.21 -49.27 -11.64
N GLY A 423 -37.36 -48.91 -12.60
CA GLY A 423 -36.09 -48.23 -12.42
C GLY A 423 -36.21 -46.76 -12.75
N MET A 424 -35.67 -45.90 -11.89
CA MET A 424 -35.66 -44.44 -12.03
C MET A 424 -34.21 -43.96 -12.10
N SER A 425 -33.92 -43.10 -13.06
CA SER A 425 -32.61 -42.46 -13.21
C SER A 425 -32.77 -41.02 -13.69
N ALA A 426 -31.65 -40.29 -13.77
CA ALA A 426 -31.65 -38.91 -14.26
C ALA A 426 -32.18 -38.76 -15.71
N GLY A 427 -32.15 -39.81 -16.52
CA GLY A 427 -32.65 -39.79 -17.91
C GLY A 427 -34.10 -40.25 -18.06
N GLY A 428 -34.78 -40.64 -16.98
CA GLY A 428 -36.18 -41.04 -17.01
C GLY A 428 -36.46 -42.31 -16.22
N THR A 429 -37.62 -42.90 -16.50
CA THR A 429 -38.12 -44.10 -15.80
C THR A 429 -38.21 -45.27 -16.78
N THR A 430 -37.67 -46.41 -16.39
CA THR A 430 -37.73 -47.68 -17.12
C THR A 430 -38.58 -48.66 -16.31
N ALA A 431 -39.52 -49.38 -16.92
CA ALA A 431 -40.32 -50.39 -16.24
C ALA A 431 -40.24 -51.72 -16.99
N GLY A 432 -40.32 -52.84 -16.26
CA GLY A 432 -40.30 -54.17 -16.83
C GLY A 432 -41.06 -55.18 -15.99
N ILE A 433 -41.60 -56.21 -16.66
CA ILE A 433 -42.26 -57.36 -16.04
C ILE A 433 -41.80 -58.64 -16.75
N GLY A 434 -41.60 -59.72 -16.00
CA GLY A 434 -41.23 -61.03 -16.51
C GLY A 434 -41.80 -62.15 -15.66
N ALA A 435 -41.88 -63.35 -16.22
CA ALA A 435 -42.32 -64.55 -15.51
C ALA A 435 -41.42 -65.73 -15.88
N SER A 436 -41.29 -66.69 -14.97
CA SER A 436 -40.52 -67.92 -15.19
C SER A 436 -41.29 -69.14 -14.68
N TYR A 437 -41.08 -70.27 -15.35
CA TYR A 437 -41.55 -71.59 -14.94
C TYR A 437 -40.33 -72.49 -14.66
N GLN A 438 -40.31 -73.17 -13.52
CA GLN A 438 -39.22 -74.03 -13.06
C GLN A 438 -39.73 -75.48 -12.96
N TRP A 439 -38.98 -76.46 -13.47
CA TRP A 439 -39.35 -77.89 -13.43
C TRP A 439 -38.33 -78.72 -12.65
#